data_AF-D8J724-F1
#
_entry.id   AF-D8J724-F1
#
_cell.length_a   1.000
_cell.length_b   1.000
_cell.length_c   1.000
_cell.angle_alpha   90.00
_cell.angle_beta   90.00
_cell.angle_gamma   90.00
#
_symmetry.space_group_name_H-M   'P 1'
#
loop_
_entity.id
_entity.type
_entity.pdbx_description
1 polymer ?
#
loop_
_entity_poly.entity_id
_entity_poly.type
_entity_poly.pdbx_seq_one_letter_code
_entity_poly.pdbx_strand_id
1 'polypeptide(L)'
;MRRRELLVSTVLACLAGCVGGKDGSGTPEEPNESGEPAAPAGEPDRPEEGERVEIVESGLVRRDVGTDEETVSVRGAVVPRADVTVSYVEVRASFYDIEGELLDTTIEQVDIDEGERWEFEVTYPGVGDRAAAVEDYELEVGTEL
;
A
#
# COMPACT_ATOMS: atom_id res chain seq x y z
N MET A 1 -9.03 -21.03 3.10
CA MET A 1 -9.05 -21.72 4.42
C MET A 1 -8.62 -20.70 5.47
N ARG A 2 -9.44 -20.42 6.50
CA ARG A 2 -9.15 -19.36 7.48
C ARG A 2 -8.52 -19.97 8.74
N ARG A 3 -7.31 -19.56 9.10
CA ARG A 3 -6.76 -19.73 10.45
C ARG A 3 -6.10 -18.42 10.88
N ARG A 4 -6.87 -17.69 11.69
CA ARG A 4 -6.47 -16.57 12.55
C ARG A 4 -5.68 -17.16 13.71
N GLU A 5 -4.50 -16.63 14.05
CA GLU A 5 -3.85 -16.60 15.40
C GLU A 5 -2.67 -15.58 15.30
N LEU A 6 -2.24 -14.76 16.25
CA LEU A 6 -2.70 -14.25 17.54
C LEU A 6 -1.71 -13.09 17.86
N LEU A 7 -2.22 -11.90 18.17
CA LEU A 7 -1.46 -10.72 18.58
C LEU A 7 -0.67 -10.97 19.88
N VAL A 8 0.66 -10.79 19.84
CA VAL A 8 1.51 -10.68 21.05
C VAL A 8 1.92 -9.22 21.22
N SER A 9 1.10 -8.47 21.94
CA SER A 9 1.36 -7.10 22.35
C SER A 9 2.26 -7.12 23.59
N THR A 10 3.51 -6.70 23.48
CA THR A 10 4.40 -6.50 24.64
C THR A 10 4.67 -5.01 24.80
N VAL A 11 3.98 -4.39 25.77
CA VAL A 11 4.22 -3.02 26.22
C VAL A 11 5.36 -3.03 27.23
N LEU A 12 6.44 -2.28 26.97
CA LEU A 12 7.51 -2.04 27.93
C LEU A 12 7.53 -0.56 28.33
N ALA A 13 7.17 -0.29 29.59
CA ALA A 13 7.23 1.04 30.21
C ALA A 13 8.43 1.11 31.16
N CYS A 14 9.24 2.17 31.06
CA CYS A 14 10.22 2.55 32.08
C CYS A 14 10.13 4.06 32.38
N LEU A 15 10.13 4.37 33.67
CA LEU A 15 9.95 5.68 34.31
C LEU A 15 11.29 6.36 34.64
N ALA A 16 11.25 7.69 34.80
CA ALA A 16 11.89 8.53 35.84
C ALA A 16 13.10 9.46 35.50
N GLY A 17 12.97 10.72 35.95
CA GLY A 17 14.04 11.67 36.37
C GLY A 17 13.95 13.08 35.76
N CYS A 18 13.28 14.10 36.35
CA CYS A 18 13.76 15.14 37.33
C CYS A 18 14.90 16.05 36.79
N VAL A 19 15.05 17.38 37.00
CA VAL A 19 14.39 18.46 37.77
C VAL A 19 15.14 19.79 37.47
N GLY A 20 14.46 20.95 37.47
CA GLY A 20 15.04 22.30 37.69
C GLY A 20 14.72 23.33 36.59
N GLY A 21 14.36 24.60 36.82
CA GLY A 21 14.12 25.40 38.03
C GLY A 21 13.94 26.90 37.65
N LYS A 22 13.00 27.57 38.33
CA LYS A 22 12.78 29.02 38.60
C LYS A 22 12.46 30.06 37.49
N ASP A 23 11.25 30.62 37.67
CA ASP A 23 10.85 32.04 37.84
C ASP A 23 11.08 33.08 36.72
N GLY A 24 9.96 33.63 36.22
CA GLY A 24 9.92 34.85 35.42
C GLY A 24 8.50 35.40 35.28
N SER A 25 8.16 36.35 36.15
CA SER A 25 6.89 37.08 36.24
C SER A 25 6.57 37.91 34.98
N GLY A 26 5.32 37.88 34.53
CA GLY A 26 4.78 38.81 33.53
C GLY A 26 3.33 38.50 33.16
N THR A 27 2.39 39.19 33.80
CA THR A 27 1.01 39.40 33.33
C THR A 27 0.98 40.84 32.81
N PRO A 28 0.38 41.12 31.63
CA PRO A 28 -1.02 41.50 31.67
C PRO A 28 -1.88 41.17 30.42
N GLU A 29 -3.20 41.33 30.64
CA GLU A 29 -4.31 41.63 29.69
C GLU A 29 -5.08 40.47 29.01
N GLU A 30 -6.22 40.15 29.66
CA GLU A 30 -7.64 40.14 29.23
C GLU A 30 -8.07 40.08 27.73
N PRO A 31 -9.30 39.60 27.46
CA PRO A 31 -9.58 38.54 26.49
C PRO A 31 -10.03 39.04 25.11
N ASN A 32 -9.93 38.18 24.10
CA ASN A 32 -10.66 38.38 22.85
C ASN A 32 -11.29 37.08 22.33
N GLU A 33 -12.53 37.24 21.92
CA GLU A 33 -13.48 36.26 21.43
C GLU A 33 -13.11 35.68 20.06
N SER A 34 -13.60 34.46 19.84
CA SER A 34 -14.21 33.99 18.58
C SER A 34 -13.36 34.07 17.30
N GLY A 35 -12.75 32.93 16.99
CA GLY A 35 -12.24 32.62 15.66
C GLY A 35 -12.21 31.10 15.48
N GLU A 36 -13.39 30.53 15.24
CA GLU A 36 -13.59 29.18 14.74
C GLU A 36 -12.55 28.88 13.65
N PRO A 37 -11.66 27.87 13.78
CA PRO A 37 -11.01 27.34 12.60
C PRO A 37 -12.12 26.58 11.87
N ALA A 38 -12.74 27.26 10.90
CA ALA A 38 -13.49 26.59 9.86
C ALA A 38 -12.60 25.44 9.39
N ALA A 39 -13.10 24.22 9.58
CA ALA A 39 -12.50 23.04 8.99
C ALA A 39 -12.18 23.37 7.53
N PRO A 40 -10.98 23.04 7.01
CA PRO A 40 -10.76 23.17 5.57
C PRO A 40 -11.91 22.40 4.91
N ALA A 41 -12.70 23.14 4.14
CA ALA A 41 -13.81 22.62 3.37
C ALA A 41 -13.30 21.34 2.70
N GLY A 42 -14.01 20.24 2.96
CA GLY A 42 -13.68 18.94 2.38
C GLY A 42 -13.36 19.14 0.92
N GLU A 43 -12.13 18.77 0.57
CA GLU A 43 -11.74 18.57 -0.81
C GLU A 43 -12.86 17.74 -1.44
N PRO A 44 -13.41 18.13 -2.61
CA PRO A 44 -14.45 17.32 -3.24
C PRO A 44 -13.91 15.89 -3.29
N ASP A 45 -14.70 14.92 -2.82
CA ASP A 45 -14.42 13.47 -2.89
C ASP A 45 -14.04 13.12 -4.34
N ARG A 46 -12.79 13.36 -4.70
CA ARG A 46 -12.17 12.78 -5.86
C ARG A 46 -11.96 11.35 -5.46
N PRO A 47 -12.44 10.39 -6.27
CA PRO A 47 -12.09 9.02 -6.04
C PRO A 47 -10.55 8.96 -5.97
N GLU A 48 -10.00 8.48 -4.87
CA GLU A 48 -8.57 8.21 -4.70
C GLU A 48 -8.10 7.44 -5.94
N GLU A 49 -6.91 7.77 -6.43
CA GLU A 49 -6.32 7.14 -7.62
C GLU A 49 -6.22 5.63 -7.37
N GLY A 50 -7.19 4.87 -7.87
CA GLY A 50 -7.45 3.47 -7.47
C GLY A 50 -8.92 3.11 -7.27
N GLU A 51 -9.85 4.08 -7.24
CA GLU A 51 -11.28 3.81 -7.03
C GLU A 51 -12.06 3.47 -8.31
N ARG A 52 -11.47 3.70 -9.48
CA ARG A 52 -12.10 3.46 -10.79
C ARG A 52 -12.11 2.00 -11.22
N VAL A 53 -11.17 1.24 -10.70
CA VAL A 53 -10.95 -0.17 -11.01
C VAL A 53 -10.69 -0.93 -9.72
N GLU A 54 -10.86 -2.25 -9.74
CA GLU A 54 -10.67 -3.08 -8.57
C GLU A 54 -9.91 -4.35 -8.94
N ILE A 55 -8.88 -4.68 -8.15
CA ILE A 55 -8.21 -5.97 -8.24
C ILE A 55 -9.13 -7.00 -7.58
N VAL A 56 -9.68 -7.91 -8.38
CA VAL A 56 -10.63 -8.94 -7.92
C VAL A 56 -9.94 -10.27 -7.63
N GLU A 57 -8.78 -10.50 -8.23
CA GLU A 57 -7.97 -11.70 -8.06
C GLU A 57 -6.49 -11.36 -8.13
N SER A 58 -5.69 -12.02 -7.29
CA SER A 58 -4.23 -12.00 -7.39
C SER A 58 -3.62 -13.25 -6.75
N GLY A 59 -2.40 -13.60 -7.17
CA GLY A 59 -1.60 -14.64 -6.54
C GLY A 59 -0.19 -14.73 -7.10
N LEU A 60 0.74 -15.21 -6.27
CA LEU A 60 2.10 -15.54 -6.69
C LEU A 60 2.13 -16.79 -7.56
N VAL A 61 2.88 -16.70 -8.66
CA VAL A 61 3.17 -17.79 -9.58
C VAL A 61 4.69 -17.93 -9.67
N ARG A 62 5.17 -19.16 -9.43
CA ARG A 62 6.60 -19.48 -9.52
C ARG A 62 6.85 -20.39 -10.72
N ARG A 63 8.00 -20.21 -11.40
CA ARG A 63 8.48 -21.09 -12.48
C ARG A 63 9.89 -21.54 -12.16
N ASP A 64 10.26 -22.73 -12.64
CA ASP A 64 11.63 -23.27 -12.53
C ASP A 64 12.15 -23.32 -11.07
N VAL A 65 11.25 -23.66 -10.15
CA VAL A 65 11.49 -23.63 -8.69
C VAL A 65 12.69 -24.50 -8.30
N GLY A 66 13.59 -23.94 -7.48
CA GLY A 66 14.79 -24.60 -6.99
C GLY A 66 15.93 -24.65 -8.01
N THR A 67 15.88 -23.83 -9.06
CA THR A 67 16.96 -23.68 -10.05
C THR A 67 17.49 -22.25 -10.07
N ASP A 68 18.67 -22.06 -10.67
CA ASP A 68 19.24 -20.73 -10.91
C ASP A 68 18.39 -19.86 -11.85
N GLU A 69 17.38 -20.46 -12.51
CA GLU A 69 16.44 -19.83 -13.43
C GLU A 69 15.06 -19.58 -12.79
N GLU A 70 14.89 -19.81 -11.48
CA GLU A 70 13.60 -19.60 -10.81
C GLU A 70 13.10 -18.17 -11.04
N THR A 71 11.83 -18.04 -11.43
CA THR A 71 11.16 -16.74 -11.57
C THR A 71 9.89 -16.67 -10.74
N VAL A 72 9.54 -15.46 -10.32
CA VAL A 72 8.31 -15.17 -9.57
C VAL A 72 7.55 -14.04 -10.26
N SER A 73 6.24 -14.22 -10.41
CA SER A 73 5.33 -13.17 -10.86
C SER A 73 4.06 -13.14 -10.00
N VAL A 74 3.42 -11.98 -9.91
CA VAL A 74 2.05 -11.86 -9.42
C VAL A 74 1.14 -11.86 -10.64
N ARG A 75 0.21 -12.81 -10.70
CA ARG A 75 -0.87 -12.81 -11.70
C ARG A 75 -2.17 -12.42 -11.04
N GLY A 76 -2.99 -11.68 -11.76
CA GLY A 76 -4.29 -11.29 -11.24
C GLY A 76 -5.21 -10.76 -12.32
N ALA A 77 -6.32 -10.17 -11.86
CA ALA A 77 -7.24 -9.49 -12.73
C ALA A 77 -7.84 -8.25 -12.07
N VAL A 78 -8.07 -7.25 -12.91
CA VAL A 78 -8.69 -5.97 -12.59
C VAL A 78 -10.04 -5.88 -13.30
N VAL A 79 -11.05 -5.31 -12.65
CA VAL A 79 -12.34 -4.97 -13.28
C VAL A 79 -12.60 -3.47 -13.15
N PRO A 80 -13.21 -2.82 -14.16
CA PRO A 80 -13.71 -1.46 -14.00
C PRO A 80 -14.90 -1.44 -13.04
N ARG A 81 -15.04 -0.34 -12.30
CA ARG A 81 -16.27 -0.06 -11.58
C ARG A 81 -17.35 0.45 -12.53
N ALA A 82 -18.61 0.25 -12.16
CA ALA A 82 -19.75 0.66 -12.97
C ALA A 82 -19.68 2.15 -13.32
N ASP A 83 -20.10 2.48 -14.55
CA ASP A 83 -20.19 3.85 -15.06
C ASP A 83 -18.86 4.63 -15.18
N VAL A 84 -17.72 3.92 -15.19
CA VAL A 84 -16.39 4.52 -15.39
C VAL A 84 -15.77 4.02 -16.70
N THR A 85 -15.32 4.95 -17.54
CA THR A 85 -14.44 4.65 -18.67
C THR A 85 -12.99 4.80 -18.22
N VAL A 86 -12.17 3.78 -18.48
CA VAL A 86 -10.75 3.77 -18.16
C VAL A 86 -9.97 3.46 -19.42
N SER A 87 -9.01 4.31 -19.77
CA SER A 87 -8.13 4.15 -20.93
C SER A 87 -6.71 3.74 -20.55
N TYR A 88 -6.39 3.78 -19.27
CA TYR A 88 -5.08 3.44 -18.74
C TYR A 88 -5.24 2.85 -17.34
N VAL A 89 -4.66 1.66 -17.15
CA VAL A 89 -4.56 0.98 -15.87
C VAL A 89 -3.12 0.51 -15.74
N GLU A 90 -2.53 0.75 -14.58
CA GLU A 90 -1.25 0.17 -14.18
C GLU A 90 -1.38 -0.53 -12.85
N VAL A 91 -0.60 -1.58 -12.65
CA VAL A 91 -0.50 -2.31 -11.39
C VAL A 91 0.93 -2.23 -10.90
N ARG A 92 1.08 -1.80 -9.64
CA ARG A 92 2.34 -1.77 -8.92
C ARG A 92 2.37 -2.93 -7.95
N ALA A 93 3.34 -3.82 -8.11
CA ALA A 93 3.59 -4.92 -7.19
C ALA A 93 4.85 -4.63 -6.36
N SER A 94 4.70 -4.63 -5.05
CA SER A 94 5.81 -4.63 -4.09
C SER A 94 6.02 -6.06 -3.60
N PHE A 95 7.25 -6.56 -3.69
CA PHE A 95 7.62 -7.93 -3.33
C PHE A 95 8.42 -7.94 -2.04
N TYR A 96 8.08 -8.86 -1.13
CA TYR A 96 8.66 -8.92 0.20
C TYR A 96 9.22 -10.31 0.51
N ASP A 97 10.22 -10.36 1.37
CA ASP A 97 10.74 -11.61 1.92
C ASP A 97 9.96 -12.10 3.15
N ILE A 98 10.43 -13.19 3.75
CA ILE A 98 9.80 -13.81 4.93
C ILE A 98 9.79 -12.90 6.17
N GLU A 99 10.72 -11.94 6.25
CA GLU A 99 10.82 -10.99 7.35
C GLU A 99 9.96 -9.73 7.10
N GLY A 100 9.35 -9.63 5.92
CA GLY A 100 8.60 -8.46 5.47
C GLY A 100 9.49 -7.33 4.96
N GLU A 101 10.76 -7.60 4.65
CA GLU A 101 11.64 -6.62 4.01
C GLU A 101 11.27 -6.48 2.53
N LEU A 102 11.18 -5.23 2.05
CA LEU A 102 10.92 -4.95 0.64
C LEU A 102 12.12 -5.38 -0.20
N LEU A 103 11.92 -6.36 -1.07
CA LEU A 103 12.94 -6.84 -2.00
C LEU A 103 13.01 -5.97 -3.26
N ASP A 104 11.85 -5.64 -3.84
CA ASP A 104 11.74 -4.81 -5.05
C ASP A 104 10.29 -4.33 -5.27
N THR A 105 10.10 -3.36 -6.16
CA THR A 105 8.80 -2.88 -6.61
C THR A 105 8.80 -2.76 -8.14
N THR A 106 7.84 -3.40 -8.78
CA THR A 106 7.67 -3.39 -10.25
C THR A 106 6.31 -2.83 -10.63
N ILE A 107 6.25 -2.07 -11.71
CA ILE A 107 5.02 -1.47 -12.23
C ILE A 107 4.83 -2.00 -13.66
N GLU A 108 3.65 -2.51 -13.95
CA GLU A 108 3.26 -2.96 -15.29
C GLU A 108 1.95 -2.32 -15.72
N GLN A 109 1.85 -2.03 -17.02
CA GLN A 109 0.61 -1.60 -17.64
C GLN A 109 -0.31 -2.81 -17.83
N VAL A 110 -1.60 -2.63 -17.58
CA VAL A 110 -2.62 -3.63 -17.90
C VAL A 110 -3.12 -3.39 -19.32
N ASP A 111 -3.15 -4.45 -20.13
CA ASP A 111 -3.77 -4.42 -21.45
C ASP A 111 -5.29 -4.33 -21.29
N ILE A 112 -5.87 -3.20 -21.72
CA ILE A 112 -7.32 -2.96 -21.67
C ILE A 112 -7.93 -3.39 -23.00
N ASP A 113 -8.94 -4.26 -22.93
CA ASP A 113 -9.76 -4.67 -24.06
C ASP A 113 -11.25 -4.39 -23.80
N GLU A 114 -12.12 -4.75 -24.77
CA GLU A 114 -13.57 -4.52 -24.70
C GLU A 114 -14.28 -5.33 -23.59
N GLY A 115 -13.56 -6.23 -22.92
CA GLY A 115 -14.04 -6.99 -21.77
C GLY A 115 -14.18 -6.17 -20.50
N GLU A 116 -14.93 -6.73 -19.55
CA GLU A 116 -15.17 -6.15 -18.22
C GLU A 116 -14.19 -6.67 -17.16
N ARG A 117 -13.13 -7.36 -17.60
CA ARG A 117 -12.12 -7.97 -16.75
C ARG A 117 -10.82 -8.10 -17.53
N TRP A 118 -9.75 -7.52 -16.99
CA TRP A 118 -8.44 -7.47 -17.63
C TRP A 118 -7.42 -8.20 -16.77
N GLU A 119 -6.71 -9.15 -17.35
CA GLU A 119 -5.67 -9.92 -16.68
C GLU A 119 -4.36 -9.14 -16.67
N PHE A 120 -3.55 -9.34 -15.62
CA PHE A 120 -2.21 -8.75 -15.53
C PHE A 120 -1.20 -9.77 -15.00
N GLU A 121 0.07 -9.55 -15.35
CA GLU A 121 1.22 -10.25 -14.78
C GLU A 121 2.31 -9.23 -14.45
N VAL A 122 2.71 -9.14 -13.18
CA VAL A 122 3.85 -8.34 -12.74
C VAL A 122 4.98 -9.27 -12.34
N THR A 123 6.12 -9.20 -13.03
CA THR A 123 7.25 -10.10 -12.79
C THR A 123 8.28 -9.48 -11.86
N TYR A 124 8.68 -10.21 -10.81
CA TYR A 124 9.81 -9.81 -9.98
C TYR A 124 11.09 -9.80 -10.83
N PRO A 125 11.91 -8.72 -10.80
CA PRO A 125 13.01 -8.56 -11.75
C PRO A 125 14.21 -9.49 -11.49
N GLY A 126 14.31 -10.08 -10.30
CA GLY A 126 15.34 -11.05 -9.96
C GLY A 126 14.97 -12.48 -10.37
N VAL A 127 15.98 -13.34 -10.46
CA VAL A 127 15.85 -14.78 -10.75
C VAL A 127 16.63 -15.63 -9.72
N GLY A 128 16.43 -16.94 -9.74
CA GLY A 128 17.14 -17.89 -8.88
C GLY A 128 16.93 -17.59 -7.40
N ASP A 129 18.01 -17.56 -6.61
CA ASP A 129 17.96 -17.29 -5.17
C ASP A 129 17.21 -16.00 -4.80
N ARG A 130 17.28 -14.95 -5.65
CA ARG A 130 16.57 -13.69 -5.40
C ARG A 130 15.06 -13.86 -5.56
N ALA A 131 14.63 -14.61 -6.56
CA ALA A 131 13.22 -14.90 -6.79
C ALA A 131 12.68 -15.86 -5.72
N ALA A 132 13.47 -16.87 -5.34
CA ALA A 132 13.13 -17.81 -4.27
C ALA A 132 12.96 -17.14 -2.91
N ALA A 133 13.57 -15.96 -2.68
CA ALA A 133 13.41 -15.19 -1.45
C ALA A 133 12.04 -14.47 -1.34
N VAL A 134 11.28 -14.34 -2.43
CA VAL A 134 9.98 -13.66 -2.43
C VAL A 134 8.93 -14.53 -1.76
N GLU A 135 8.38 -14.07 -0.64
CA GLU A 135 7.40 -14.80 0.16
C GLU A 135 6.03 -14.11 0.21
N ASP A 136 5.97 -12.79 0.02
CA ASP A 136 4.73 -12.04 0.01
C ASP A 136 4.74 -10.91 -1.04
N TYR A 137 3.56 -10.35 -1.31
CA TYR A 137 3.40 -9.23 -2.21
C TYR A 137 2.26 -8.30 -1.79
N GLU A 138 2.39 -7.02 -2.14
CA GLU A 138 1.33 -6.02 -2.06
C GLU A 138 1.06 -5.45 -3.46
N LEU A 139 -0.21 -5.16 -3.76
CA LEU A 139 -0.62 -4.57 -5.03
C LEU A 139 -1.31 -3.23 -4.82
N GLU A 140 -0.91 -2.26 -5.63
CA GLU A 140 -1.59 -0.99 -5.81
C GLU A 140 -2.02 -0.88 -7.28
N VAL A 141 -3.19 -0.30 -7.54
CA VAL A 141 -3.70 -0.08 -8.90
C VAL A 141 -3.84 1.41 -9.16
N GLY A 142 -3.27 1.87 -10.26
CA GLY A 142 -3.33 3.25 -10.73
C GLY A 142 -4.15 3.37 -12.00
N THR A 143 -4.82 4.51 -12.18
CA THR A 143 -5.50 4.88 -13.42
C THR A 143 -5.22 6.34 -13.74
N GLU A 144 -4.88 6.67 -14.99
CA GLU A 144 -4.74 8.07 -15.40
C GLU A 144 -6.13 8.70 -15.68
N LEU A 145 -6.23 10.02 -15.50
CA LEU A 145 -7.47 10.81 -15.59
C LEU A 145 -7.93 11.07 -17.01
#